data_AF-A0AAJ0GGP1-F1
#
_entry.id   AF-A0AAJ0GGP1-F1
#
_cell.length_a   1.000
_cell.length_b   1.000
_cell.length_c   1.000
_cell.angle_alpha   90.00
_cell.angle_beta   90.00
_cell.angle_gamma   90.00
#
_symmetry.space_group_name_H-M   'P 1'
#
loop_
_entity.id
_entity.type
_entity.pdbx_description
1 polymer ?
#
loop_
_entity_poly.entity_id
_entity_poly.type
_entity_poly.pdbx_seq_one_letter_code
_entity_poly.pdbx_strand_id
1 'polypeptide(L)'
;MSSDKSFPTYVADYSADEIKKAHEVLYNEGLRMRIKVAGEDYVRKSLDAAKDPFSKPMQEFVAEACWGWVWSRPGLELKTRSFLNIVMLCSQNRSTELATHVRGALRNGATEEEIREVILQATAYCGMPAGIEGFRVAAQAIKSYREEEQRKGHHVDGHQDLGLEQRMSMEDV
;
A
#
# COMPACT_ATOMS: atom_id res chain seq x y z
N MET A 1 22.84 46.52 -17.30
CA MET A 1 21.97 45.80 -18.26
C MET A 1 22.56 44.40 -18.39
N SER A 2 21.96 43.29 -17.99
CA SER A 2 20.59 42.97 -17.60
C SER A 2 20.67 41.86 -16.55
N SER A 3 20.04 42.05 -15.39
CA SER A 3 19.79 40.96 -14.44
C SER A 3 18.46 40.32 -14.85
N ASP A 4 18.51 39.29 -15.67
CA ASP A 4 17.32 38.48 -15.92
C ASP A 4 17.11 37.55 -14.72
N LYS A 5 16.33 38.03 -13.77
CA LYS A 5 15.82 37.30 -12.59
C LYS A 5 14.35 36.99 -12.81
N SER A 6 14.02 36.13 -13.77
CA SER A 6 12.65 35.63 -13.94
C SER A 6 12.57 34.11 -13.75
N PHE A 7 13.20 33.59 -12.70
CA PHE A 7 12.84 32.29 -12.13
C PHE A 7 11.85 32.52 -10.98
N PRO A 8 10.80 31.68 -10.81
CA PRO A 8 9.71 32.02 -9.91
C PRO A 8 10.16 32.10 -8.45
N THR A 9 9.73 33.16 -7.76
CA THR A 9 10.03 33.48 -6.36
C THR A 9 9.41 32.52 -5.32
N TYR A 10 8.88 31.37 -5.75
CA TYR A 10 8.20 30.40 -4.88
C TYR A 10 9.02 29.12 -4.61
N VAL A 11 10.17 28.95 -5.25
CA VAL A 11 11.03 27.77 -5.03
C VAL A 11 12.02 28.10 -3.91
N ALA A 12 11.86 27.42 -2.77
CA ALA A 12 12.81 27.49 -1.67
C ALA A 12 14.02 26.60 -1.96
N ASP A 13 15.22 27.11 -1.67
CA ASP A 13 16.45 26.33 -1.69
C ASP A 13 16.54 25.54 -0.38
N TYR A 14 16.60 24.21 -0.48
CA TYR A 14 16.79 23.32 0.66
C TYR A 14 18.21 22.74 0.65
N SER A 15 18.82 22.62 1.84
CA SER A 15 20.10 21.94 2.00
C SER A 15 19.98 20.44 1.70
N ALA A 16 21.10 19.80 1.39
CA ALA A 16 21.15 18.36 1.19
C ALA A 16 20.67 17.58 2.43
N ASP A 17 20.93 18.10 3.63
CA ASP A 17 20.49 17.49 4.89
C ASP A 17 18.98 17.61 5.09
N GLU A 18 18.36 18.73 4.71
CA GLU A 18 16.90 18.89 4.74
C GLU A 18 16.21 17.96 3.76
N ILE A 19 16.74 17.84 2.53
CA ILE A 19 16.23 16.91 1.53
C ILE A 19 16.36 15.47 2.04
N LYS A 20 17.54 15.10 2.56
CA LYS A 20 17.75 13.78 3.18
C LYS A 20 16.77 13.54 4.32
N LYS A 21 16.51 14.54 5.15
CA LYS A 21 15.58 14.41 6.27
C LYS A 21 14.14 14.18 5.77
N ALA A 22 13.73 14.85 4.71
CA ALA A 22 12.42 14.64 4.10
C ALA A 22 12.27 13.19 3.58
N HIS A 23 13.30 12.64 2.91
CA HIS A 23 13.34 11.24 2.50
C HIS A 23 13.22 10.29 3.69
N GLU A 24 13.99 10.51 4.77
CA GLU A 24 13.90 9.69 5.99
C GLU A 24 12.48 9.69 6.59
N VAL A 25 11.81 10.85 6.62
CA VAL A 25 10.44 10.96 7.15
C VAL A 25 9.46 10.16 6.29
N LEU A 26 9.47 10.37 4.98
CA LEU A 26 8.57 9.66 4.05
C LEU A 26 8.85 8.16 4.02
N TYR A 27 10.11 7.75 4.10
CA TYR A 27 10.49 6.35 4.10
C TYR A 27 9.95 5.63 5.34
N ASN A 28 10.11 6.23 6.52
CA ASN A 28 9.64 5.64 7.79
C ASN A 28 8.12 5.57 7.86
N GLU A 29 7.42 6.64 7.47
CA GLU A 29 5.95 6.61 7.36
C GLU A 29 5.49 5.56 6.34
N GLY A 30 6.22 5.45 5.23
CA GLY A 30 5.99 4.44 4.21
C GLY A 30 6.15 3.02 4.72
N LEU A 31 7.21 2.72 5.47
CA LEU A 31 7.37 1.40 6.08
C LEU A 31 6.25 1.08 7.07
N ARG A 32 5.84 2.05 7.90
CA ARG A 32 4.74 1.89 8.84
C ARG A 32 3.44 1.51 8.12
N MET A 33 3.08 2.26 7.07
CA MET A 33 1.89 2.00 6.27
C MET A 33 1.98 0.67 5.51
N ARG A 34 3.13 0.38 4.90
CA ARG A 34 3.38 -0.86 4.17
C ARG A 34 3.26 -2.08 5.09
N ILE A 35 3.74 -2.01 6.33
CA ILE A 35 3.59 -3.07 7.33
C ILE A 35 2.12 -3.26 7.69
N LYS A 36 1.37 -2.17 7.94
CA LYS A 36 -0.07 -2.23 8.25
C LYS A 36 -0.85 -2.98 7.15
N VAL A 37 -0.58 -2.67 5.89
CA VAL A 37 -1.32 -3.24 4.75
C VAL A 37 -0.76 -4.59 4.30
N ALA A 38 0.52 -4.67 3.95
CA ALA A 38 1.12 -5.87 3.37
C ALA A 38 1.49 -6.95 4.40
N GLY A 39 1.64 -6.57 5.67
CA GLY A 39 2.01 -7.45 6.78
C GLY A 39 3.52 -7.49 7.00
N GLU A 40 3.94 -7.49 8.26
CA GLU A 40 5.34 -7.36 8.67
C GLU A 40 6.28 -8.40 8.03
N ASP A 41 5.90 -9.69 8.07
CA ASP A 41 6.74 -10.76 7.51
C ASP A 41 6.97 -10.62 6.02
N TYR A 42 5.96 -10.13 5.28
CA TYR A 42 6.11 -9.87 3.85
C TYR A 42 7.06 -8.70 3.61
N VAL A 43 6.91 -7.61 4.36
CA VAL A 43 7.79 -6.44 4.25
C VAL A 43 9.24 -6.81 4.57
N ARG A 44 9.46 -7.54 5.67
CA ARG A 44 10.80 -7.99 6.07
C ARG A 44 11.46 -8.81 4.98
N LYS A 45 10.76 -9.82 4.44
CA LYS A 45 11.25 -10.64 3.31
C LYS A 45 11.56 -9.80 2.06
N SER A 46 10.69 -8.85 1.74
CA SER A 46 10.88 -7.96 0.57
C SER A 46 12.10 -7.07 0.71
N LEU A 47 12.35 -6.51 1.90
CA LEU A 47 13.53 -5.69 2.16
C LEU A 47 14.80 -6.55 2.22
N ASP A 48 14.70 -7.74 2.80
CA ASP A 48 15.82 -8.67 2.88
C ASP A 48 16.30 -9.15 1.51
N ALA A 49 15.37 -9.33 0.57
CA ALA A 49 15.67 -9.72 -0.81
C ALA A 49 16.26 -8.59 -1.67
N ALA A 50 16.24 -7.34 -1.20
CA ALA A 50 16.60 -6.16 -1.99
C ALA A 50 17.66 -5.28 -1.30
N LYS A 51 18.64 -5.92 -0.65
CA LYS A 51 19.74 -5.21 0.04
C LYS A 51 20.86 -4.75 -0.90
N ASP A 52 20.93 -5.29 -2.11
CA ASP A 52 21.98 -4.95 -3.05
C ASP A 52 21.79 -3.52 -3.60
N PRO A 53 22.87 -2.84 -4.03
CA PRO A 53 22.80 -1.47 -4.52
C PRO A 53 21.89 -1.25 -5.74
N PHE A 54 21.59 -2.29 -6.51
CA PHE A 54 20.72 -2.19 -7.68
C PHE A 54 19.24 -2.23 -7.27
N SER A 55 18.86 -3.13 -6.36
CA SER A 55 17.46 -3.29 -5.95
C SER A 55 17.02 -2.33 -4.84
N LYS A 56 17.95 -1.88 -3.98
CA LYS A 56 17.64 -1.03 -2.82
C LYS A 56 16.91 0.27 -3.18
N PRO A 57 17.34 1.05 -4.19
CA PRO A 57 16.64 2.31 -4.55
C PRO A 57 15.19 2.09 -4.95
N MET A 58 14.86 0.93 -5.53
CA MET A 58 13.48 0.60 -5.87
C MET A 58 12.61 0.39 -4.62
N GLN A 59 13.15 -0.23 -3.56
CA GLN A 59 12.42 -0.37 -2.31
C GLN A 59 12.25 0.96 -1.57
N GLU A 60 13.27 1.83 -1.61
CA GLU A 60 13.20 3.20 -1.09
C GLU A 60 12.11 4.00 -1.81
N PHE A 61 12.10 3.97 -3.14
CA PHE A 61 11.08 4.64 -3.94
C PHE A 61 9.66 4.14 -3.64
N VAL A 62 9.47 2.82 -3.53
CA VAL A 62 8.17 2.24 -3.18
C VAL A 62 7.73 2.66 -1.78
N ALA A 63 8.64 2.60 -0.80
CA ALA A 63 8.34 3.01 0.57
C ALA A 63 7.91 4.48 0.61
N GLU A 64 8.67 5.39 0.02
CA GLU A 64 8.38 6.82 0.06
C GLU A 64 7.17 7.22 -0.79
N ALA A 65 7.17 6.90 -2.08
CA ALA A 65 6.17 7.42 -3.01
C ALA A 65 4.82 6.72 -2.84
N CYS A 66 4.81 5.39 -2.79
CA CYS A 66 3.56 4.65 -2.70
C CYS A 66 3.01 4.70 -1.28
N TRP A 67 3.78 4.19 -0.32
CA TRP A 67 3.27 3.98 1.03
C TRP A 67 3.33 5.26 1.88
N GLY A 68 4.43 6.00 1.79
CA GLY A 68 4.70 7.19 2.59
C GLY A 68 3.95 8.43 2.12
N TRP A 69 3.59 8.49 0.83
CA TRP A 69 2.83 9.60 0.26
C TRP A 69 1.43 9.20 -0.19
N VAL A 70 1.26 8.31 -1.18
CA VAL A 70 -0.08 8.07 -1.76
C VAL A 70 -1.04 7.39 -0.77
N TRP A 71 -0.58 6.38 -0.03
CA TRP A 71 -1.42 5.62 0.91
C TRP A 71 -1.63 6.31 2.26
N SER A 72 -0.72 7.16 2.68
CA SER A 72 -0.82 7.94 3.93
C SER A 72 -1.76 9.14 3.81
N ARG A 73 -2.06 9.59 2.58
CA ARG A 73 -2.93 10.76 2.35
C ARG A 73 -4.35 10.57 2.91
N PRO A 74 -4.92 11.62 3.50
CA PRO A 74 -6.34 11.63 3.84
C PRO A 74 -7.20 11.65 2.55
N GLY A 75 -8.51 11.39 2.72
CA GLY A 75 -9.51 11.52 1.66
C GLY A 75 -10.05 10.21 1.09
N LEU A 76 -9.34 9.09 1.24
CA LEU A 76 -9.88 7.75 0.96
C LEU A 76 -9.49 6.77 2.06
N GLU A 77 -10.46 5.98 2.51
CA GLU A 77 -10.23 4.87 3.43
C GLU A 77 -9.27 3.84 2.83
N LEU A 78 -8.51 3.17 3.70
CA LEU A 78 -7.56 2.14 3.30
C LEU A 78 -8.26 0.96 2.58
N LYS A 79 -9.49 0.62 2.99
CA LYS A 79 -10.30 -0.40 2.33
C LYS A 79 -10.59 -0.04 0.87
N THR A 80 -11.05 1.19 0.62
CA THR A 80 -11.31 1.71 -0.73
C THR A 80 -10.05 1.75 -1.57
N ARG A 81 -8.91 2.17 -1.00
CA ARG A 81 -7.61 2.13 -1.68
C ARG A 81 -7.19 0.71 -2.07
N SER A 82 -7.47 -0.27 -1.20
CA SER A 82 -7.22 -1.69 -1.54
C SER A 82 -8.10 -2.16 -2.69
N PHE A 83 -9.38 -1.79 -2.74
CA PHE A 83 -10.26 -2.14 -3.85
C PHE A 83 -9.76 -1.57 -5.19
N LEU A 84 -9.36 -0.31 -5.21
CA LEU A 84 -8.78 0.31 -6.42
C LEU A 84 -7.53 -0.42 -6.89
N ASN A 85 -6.64 -0.80 -5.97
CA ASN A 85 -5.44 -1.57 -6.32
C ASN A 85 -5.78 -2.97 -6.84
N ILE A 86 -6.76 -3.66 -6.25
CA ILE A 86 -7.22 -4.96 -6.76
C ILE A 86 -7.69 -4.83 -8.21
N VAL A 87 -8.52 -3.82 -8.53
CA VAL A 87 -8.98 -3.58 -9.91
C VAL A 87 -7.81 -3.31 -10.86
N MET A 88 -6.89 -2.41 -10.49
CA MET A 88 -5.74 -2.06 -11.32
C MET A 88 -4.79 -3.23 -11.55
N LEU A 89 -4.54 -4.05 -10.52
CA LEU A 89 -3.63 -5.19 -10.65
C LEU A 89 -4.28 -6.36 -11.40
N CYS A 90 -5.59 -6.54 -11.23
CA CYS A 90 -6.38 -7.48 -12.01
C CYS A 90 -6.36 -7.09 -13.50
N SER A 91 -6.60 -5.81 -13.83
CA SER A 91 -6.61 -5.34 -15.23
C SER A 91 -5.25 -5.44 -15.91
N GLN A 92 -4.17 -5.34 -15.13
CA GLN A 92 -2.79 -5.46 -15.63
C GLN A 92 -2.23 -6.89 -15.60
N ASN A 93 -2.99 -7.88 -15.13
CA ASN A 93 -2.53 -9.27 -14.92
C ASN A 93 -1.25 -9.37 -14.06
N ARG A 94 -1.18 -8.58 -12.97
CA ARG A 94 -0.05 -8.59 -12.03
C ARG A 94 -0.34 -9.50 -10.84
N SER A 95 -0.41 -10.79 -11.09
CA SER A 95 -0.89 -11.81 -10.14
C SER A 95 -0.15 -11.82 -8.80
N THR A 96 1.18 -11.66 -8.79
CA THR A 96 1.97 -11.63 -7.54
C THR A 96 1.56 -10.46 -6.65
N GLU A 97 1.43 -9.26 -7.23
CA GLU A 97 1.02 -8.06 -6.50
C GLU A 97 -0.46 -8.11 -6.13
N LEU A 98 -1.31 -8.65 -7.01
CA LEU A 98 -2.72 -8.84 -6.73
C LEU A 98 -2.92 -9.71 -5.47
N ALA A 99 -2.18 -10.80 -5.31
CA ALA A 99 -2.24 -11.63 -4.11
C ALA A 99 -1.89 -10.84 -2.84
N THR A 100 -0.85 -9.99 -2.89
CA THR A 100 -0.47 -9.11 -1.79
C THR A 100 -1.58 -8.13 -1.44
N HIS A 101 -2.19 -7.50 -2.44
CA HIS A 101 -3.24 -6.49 -2.23
C HIS A 101 -4.60 -7.10 -1.83
N VAL A 102 -4.90 -8.34 -2.20
CA VAL A 102 -6.05 -9.08 -1.66
C VAL A 102 -5.88 -9.30 -0.15
N ARG A 103 -4.70 -9.76 0.29
CA ARG A 103 -4.39 -9.90 1.73
C ARG A 103 -4.43 -8.56 2.45
N GLY A 104 -3.91 -7.50 1.81
CA GLY A 104 -3.98 -6.15 2.34
C GLY A 104 -5.40 -5.59 2.45
N ALA A 105 -6.29 -5.93 1.51
CA ALA A 105 -7.71 -5.58 1.61
C ALA A 105 -8.35 -6.21 2.85
N LEU A 106 -8.12 -7.50 3.09
CA LEU A 106 -8.64 -8.20 4.27
C LEU A 106 -8.15 -7.56 5.58
N ARG A 107 -6.86 -7.21 5.67
CA ARG A 107 -6.31 -6.48 6.85
C ARG A 107 -6.91 -5.09 7.03
N ASN A 108 -7.30 -4.44 5.93
CA ASN A 108 -7.98 -3.15 5.96
C ASN A 108 -9.50 -3.29 6.20
N GLY A 109 -9.98 -4.47 6.57
CA GLY A 109 -11.38 -4.71 6.93
C GLY A 109 -12.30 -5.03 5.75
N ALA A 110 -11.76 -5.34 4.57
CA ALA A 110 -12.58 -5.85 3.47
C ALA A 110 -13.07 -7.27 3.76
N THR A 111 -14.29 -7.59 3.34
CA THR A 111 -14.80 -8.97 3.35
C THR A 111 -14.40 -9.71 2.08
N GLU A 112 -14.41 -11.05 2.13
CA GLU A 112 -14.23 -11.89 0.94
C GLU A 112 -15.30 -11.61 -0.13
N GLU A 113 -16.50 -11.23 0.29
CA GLU A 113 -17.62 -10.87 -0.59
C GLU A 113 -17.35 -9.54 -1.30
N GLU A 114 -16.89 -8.51 -0.57
CA GLU A 114 -16.52 -7.23 -1.19
C GLU A 114 -15.39 -7.41 -2.22
N ILE A 115 -14.37 -8.22 -1.90
CA ILE A 115 -13.27 -8.53 -2.83
C ILE A 115 -13.79 -9.26 -4.08
N ARG A 116 -14.75 -10.18 -3.91
CA ARG A 116 -15.40 -10.88 -5.03
C ARG A 116 -16.10 -9.90 -5.96
N GLU A 117 -16.93 -9.01 -5.42
CA GLU A 117 -17.67 -8.01 -6.20
C GLU A 117 -16.72 -7.06 -6.95
N VAL A 118 -15.62 -6.66 -6.32
CA VAL A 118 -14.59 -5.82 -6.96
C VAL A 118 -13.95 -6.52 -8.17
N ILE A 119 -13.66 -7.81 -8.08
CA ILE A 119 -13.08 -8.59 -9.20
C ILE A 119 -14.13 -8.85 -10.28
N LEU A 120 -15.40 -9.10 -9.93
CA LEU A 120 -16.49 -9.20 -10.91
C LEU A 120 -16.65 -7.90 -11.69
N GLN A 121 -16.63 -6.76 -11.01
CA GLN A 121 -16.65 -5.45 -11.63
C GLN A 121 -15.46 -5.27 -12.59
N ALA A 122 -14.24 -5.62 -12.17
CA ALA A 122 -13.07 -5.57 -13.05
C ALA A 122 -13.24 -6.49 -14.27
N THR A 123 -13.82 -7.69 -14.09
CA THR A 123 -14.05 -8.67 -15.17
C THR A 123 -14.95 -8.09 -16.26
N ALA A 124 -16.00 -7.37 -15.89
CA ALA A 124 -16.95 -6.78 -16.84
C ALA A 124 -16.27 -5.77 -17.80
N TYR A 125 -15.28 -5.03 -17.32
CA TYR A 125 -14.61 -3.96 -18.09
C TYR A 125 -13.24 -4.34 -18.65
N CYS A 126 -12.56 -5.30 -18.03
CA CYS A 126 -11.22 -5.74 -18.42
C CYS A 126 -11.21 -7.12 -19.11
N GLY A 127 -12.38 -7.76 -19.22
CA GLY A 127 -12.58 -9.01 -19.94
C GLY A 127 -12.43 -10.26 -19.06
N MET A 128 -13.04 -11.35 -19.53
CA MET A 128 -13.08 -12.64 -18.85
C MET A 128 -11.69 -13.20 -18.46
N PRO A 129 -10.64 -13.12 -19.30
CA PRO A 129 -9.34 -13.67 -18.95
C PRO A 129 -8.72 -13.02 -17.71
N ALA A 130 -8.79 -11.68 -17.60
CA ALA A 130 -8.28 -10.94 -16.45
C ALA A 130 -9.09 -11.30 -15.18
N GLY A 131 -10.41 -11.40 -15.31
CA GLY A 131 -11.30 -11.81 -14.23
C GLY A 131 -11.01 -13.21 -13.69
N ILE A 132 -10.92 -14.21 -14.58
CA ILE A 132 -10.65 -15.62 -14.20
C ILE A 132 -9.32 -15.74 -13.46
N GLU A 133 -8.27 -15.10 -13.98
CA GLU A 133 -6.96 -15.08 -13.30
C GLU A 133 -7.05 -14.34 -11.96
N GLY A 134 -7.75 -13.21 -11.91
CA GLY A 134 -7.98 -12.45 -10.68
C GLY A 134 -8.67 -13.28 -9.59
N PHE A 135 -9.73 -14.01 -9.96
CA PHE A 135 -10.45 -14.93 -9.07
C PHE A 135 -9.55 -16.04 -8.55
N ARG A 136 -8.75 -16.67 -9.43
CA ARG A 136 -7.82 -17.74 -9.05
C ARG A 136 -6.80 -17.24 -8.03
N VAL A 137 -6.21 -16.07 -8.28
CA VAL A 137 -5.23 -15.44 -7.39
C VAL A 137 -5.87 -15.06 -6.06
N ALA A 138 -7.04 -14.41 -6.08
CA ALA A 138 -7.74 -13.99 -4.87
C ALA A 138 -8.15 -15.18 -3.99
N ALA A 139 -8.68 -16.25 -4.58
CA ALA A 139 -9.05 -17.45 -3.84
C ALA A 139 -7.85 -18.08 -3.11
N GLN A 140 -6.70 -18.17 -3.78
CA GLN A 140 -5.48 -18.67 -3.16
C GLN A 140 -4.98 -17.74 -2.03
N ALA A 141 -4.99 -16.42 -2.27
CA ALA A 141 -4.57 -15.44 -1.29
C ALA A 141 -5.46 -15.44 -0.03
N ILE A 142 -6.78 -15.51 -0.21
CA ILE A 142 -7.78 -15.61 0.87
C ILE A 142 -7.57 -16.89 1.67
N LYS A 143 -7.39 -18.04 1.00
CA LYS A 143 -7.12 -19.32 1.67
C LYS A 143 -5.88 -19.23 2.54
N SER A 144 -4.75 -18.77 1.98
CA SER A 144 -3.50 -18.64 2.72
C SER A 144 -3.61 -17.63 3.88
N TYR A 145 -4.34 -16.53 3.69
CA TYR A 145 -4.61 -15.57 4.76
C TYR A 145 -5.39 -16.22 5.92
N ARG A 146 -6.46 -16.96 5.64
CA ARG A 146 -7.24 -17.66 6.66
C ARG A 146 -6.40 -18.68 7.43
N GLU A 147 -5.57 -19.45 6.74
CA GLU A 147 -4.67 -20.43 7.36
C GLU A 147 -3.62 -19.75 8.26
N GLU A 148 -3.15 -18.55 7.90
CA GLU A 148 -2.29 -17.73 8.76
C GLU A 148 -3.03 -17.21 9.99
N GLU A 149 -4.22 -16.66 9.81
CA GLU A 149 -5.01 -16.11 10.92
C GLU A 149 -5.49 -17.21 11.89
N GLN A 150 -5.82 -18.41 11.40
CA GLN A 150 -6.10 -19.58 12.25
C GLN A 150 -4.88 -20.03 13.06
N ARG A 151 -3.67 -19.98 12.48
CA ARG A 151 -2.43 -20.27 13.19
C ARG A 151 -2.11 -19.23 14.26
N LYS A 152 -2.39 -17.95 13.99
CA LYS A 152 -2.24 -16.86 14.96
C LYS A 152 -3.32 -16.87 16.04
N GLY A 153 -4.53 -17.30 15.71
CA GLY A 153 -5.66 -17.48 16.63
C GLY A 153 -5.41 -18.50 17.76
N HIS A 154 -4.26 -19.18 17.76
CA HIS A 154 -3.73 -19.90 18.92
C HIS A 154 -3.00 -18.99 19.96
N HIS A 155 -3.06 -17.65 19.87
CA HIS A 155 -2.84 -16.74 21.03
C HIS A 155 -3.31 -15.26 20.82
N VAL A 156 -4.24 -14.82 21.69
CA VAL A 156 -4.67 -13.50 22.26
C VAL A 156 -4.99 -12.26 21.37
N ASP A 157 -6.08 -11.58 21.78
CA ASP A 157 -6.90 -10.55 21.13
C ASP A 157 -6.24 -9.36 20.41
N GLY A 158 -6.64 -9.18 19.14
CA GLY A 158 -7.44 -8.05 18.64
C GLY A 158 -6.88 -6.62 18.72
N HIS A 159 -6.12 -6.19 17.68
CA HIS A 159 -5.92 -4.76 17.42
C HIS A 159 -7.17 -4.20 16.70
N GLN A 160 -7.99 -3.41 17.38
CA GLN A 160 -9.07 -2.66 16.74
C GLN A 160 -8.48 -1.53 15.86
N ASP A 161 -9.03 -1.34 14.66
CA ASP A 161 -8.68 -0.21 13.79
C ASP A 161 -9.32 1.07 14.35
N LEU A 162 -8.53 2.12 14.49
CA LEU A 162 -9.03 3.44 14.87
C LEU A 162 -9.74 4.05 13.65
N GLY A 163 -11.02 4.37 13.81
CA GLY A 163 -11.89 4.93 12.77
C GLY A 163 -11.43 6.30 12.29
N LEU A 164 -12.04 6.80 11.20
CA LEU A 164 -11.72 8.10 10.57
C LEU A 164 -11.67 9.26 11.59
N GLU A 165 -12.61 9.29 12.53
CA GLU A 165 -12.70 10.32 13.58
C GLU A 165 -11.46 10.33 14.51
N GLN A 166 -10.96 9.16 14.90
CA GLN A 166 -9.79 9.03 15.80
C GLN A 166 -8.47 9.36 15.11
N ARG A 167 -8.41 9.23 13.78
CA ARG A 167 -7.24 9.65 13.01
C ARG A 167 -7.20 11.16 12.81
N MET A 168 -8.36 11.80 12.71
CA MET A 168 -8.48 13.26 12.62
C MET A 168 -8.22 13.95 13.97
N SER A 169 -8.57 13.32 15.10
CA SER A 169 -8.33 13.89 16.43
C SER A 169 -6.87 13.86 16.89
N MET A 170 -5.96 13.22 16.14
CA MET A 170 -4.51 13.22 16.42
C MET A 170 -3.79 14.44 15.84
N GLU A 171 -4.50 15.36 15.18
CA GLU A 171 -3.93 16.60 14.62
C GLU A 171 -3.81 17.75 15.65
N ASP A 172 -4.28 17.57 16.89
CA ASP A 172 -4.33 18.62 17.93
C ASP A 172 -3.30 18.48 19.09
N VAL A 173 -2.14 17.83 18.86
CA VAL A 173 -1.01 17.83 19.84
C VAL A 173 0.31 18.19 19.19
#